data_AF-A0A7S2EDE4-F1
#
_entry.id   AF-A0A7S2EDE4-F1
#
_cell.length_a   1.000
_cell.length_b   1.000
_cell.length_c   1.000
_cell.angle_alpha   90.00
_cell.angle_beta   90.00
_cell.angle_gamma   90.00
#
_symmetry.space_group_name_H-M   'P 1'
#
loop_
_entity.id
_entity.type
_entity.pdbx_description
1 polymer ?
#
loop_
_entity_poly.entity_id
_entity_poly.type
_entity_poly.pdbx_seq_one_letter_code
_entity_poly.pdbx_strand_id
1 'polypeptide(L)'
;MHLFRRTLSSIRLPTRFWKSAHPRPTLTLLLSHRSPRHYFSSKACTGCNKAMPTQSSKLSYSEGGQLPSDAPSWAVAASERIREKMAKGLGTTAVPPEGVKRVLLHSCCAPCSGAMVEEMCASKVDEVVVFFYNPNIHPKKEYDIRKEENKRYCEKIGVTFIDCDYDSDNWYERMKGMEFDPERGRRCTECFDMRMERTALYAVENGFDAIATTNATSRWKDEKQVNGSGFRAAARYEGLKYWAYDWQTDEMTLRKYEISANERFYKQEYCGCSYSLRDSNDWRKANGIPKIQIGGESAGLGERYFTDPLVDAAEESQDVVDEFFAQANEIAEAGRDVKERKKRLSVYKDRRKNEAHDGINNGLNNW
;
A
#
# COMPACT_ATOMS: atom_id res chain seq x y z
N MET A 1 40.94 -4.88 56.85
CA MET A 1 40.25 -6.11 56.42
C MET A 1 39.24 -6.52 57.51
N HIS A 2 38.17 -5.73 57.69
CA HIS A 2 36.75 -6.05 57.36
C HIS A 2 36.20 -7.25 58.18
N LEU A 3 35.75 -7.08 59.44
CA LEU A 3 34.41 -6.63 59.93
C LEU A 3 33.20 -7.29 59.23
N PHE A 4 32.10 -7.70 59.89
CA PHE A 4 31.81 -8.31 61.20
C PHE A 4 30.37 -8.86 61.08
N ARG A 5 30.17 -10.15 61.43
CA ARG A 5 28.96 -10.89 61.93
C ARG A 5 27.51 -10.34 61.84
N ARG A 6 26.61 -11.28 61.45
CA ARG A 6 25.28 -11.68 62.04
C ARG A 6 24.12 -10.66 61.92
N THR A 7 22.81 -10.97 61.83
CA THR A 7 21.95 -12.16 61.96
C THR A 7 20.54 -11.85 61.42
N LEU A 8 19.75 -12.88 61.11
CA LEU A 8 18.31 -12.87 60.80
C LEU A 8 17.44 -12.22 61.89
N SER A 9 16.35 -11.53 61.49
CA SER A 9 15.09 -11.52 62.25
C SER A 9 13.88 -11.20 61.37
N SER A 10 12.82 -11.96 61.61
CA SER A 10 11.47 -11.87 61.06
C SER A 10 10.68 -10.71 61.67
N ILE A 11 9.85 -10.00 60.90
CA ILE A 11 8.79 -9.16 61.47
C ILE A 11 7.48 -9.33 60.69
N ARG A 12 6.45 -9.75 61.43
CA ARG A 12 5.01 -9.71 61.11
C ARG A 12 4.42 -8.34 61.51
N LEU A 13 3.30 -8.03 60.85
CA LEU A 13 2.35 -6.90 60.96
C LEU A 13 2.07 -6.31 62.36
N PRO A 14 1.43 -5.12 62.38
CA PRO A 14 0.12 -5.05 63.05
C PRO A 14 -1.01 -4.37 62.24
N THR A 15 -2.19 -4.95 62.36
CA THR A 15 -3.56 -4.45 62.07
C THR A 15 -4.00 -3.40 63.11
N ARG A 16 -4.80 -2.35 62.83
CA ARG A 16 -6.29 -2.23 62.75
C ARG A 16 -6.58 -0.74 63.09
N PHE A 17 -7.50 0.05 62.51
CA PHE A 17 -8.96 0.00 62.58
C PHE A 17 -9.60 1.13 61.71
N TRP A 18 -10.85 0.89 61.33
CA TRP A 18 -11.77 1.62 60.45
C TRP A 18 -12.18 3.06 60.80
N LYS A 19 -12.57 3.84 59.77
CA LYS A 19 -13.91 4.46 59.64
C LYS A 19 -14.21 5.00 58.22
N SER A 20 -15.42 4.68 57.75
CA SER A 20 -16.29 5.21 56.67
C SER A 20 -16.07 6.67 56.22
N ALA A 21 -16.50 7.20 55.07
CA ALA A 21 -17.65 6.90 54.21
C ALA A 21 -17.57 7.64 52.85
N HIS A 22 -18.35 7.12 51.89
CA HIS A 22 -18.96 7.75 50.70
C HIS A 22 -18.22 7.85 49.35
N PRO A 23 -18.81 7.27 48.27
CA PRO A 23 -18.35 7.36 46.89
C PRO A 23 -19.10 8.44 46.09
N ARG A 24 -18.46 8.98 45.04
CA ARG A 24 -19.11 9.75 43.95
C ARG A 24 -18.26 9.61 42.67
N PRO A 25 -18.85 9.76 41.47
CA PRO A 25 -19.94 8.96 40.94
C PRO A 25 -19.58 8.38 39.56
N THR A 26 -20.23 7.27 39.23
CA THR A 26 -20.30 6.67 37.90
C THR A 26 -20.89 7.66 36.89
N LEU A 27 -20.15 7.93 35.81
CA LEU A 27 -20.66 8.68 34.67
C LEU A 27 -21.43 7.70 33.76
N THR A 28 -22.75 7.69 33.93
CA THR A 28 -23.69 7.02 33.03
C THR A 28 -23.67 7.76 31.68
N LEU A 29 -23.06 7.15 30.65
CA LEU A 29 -23.21 7.64 29.29
C LEU A 29 -24.61 7.27 28.78
N LEU A 30 -25.44 8.30 28.62
CA LEU A 30 -26.75 8.23 27.99
C LEU A 30 -26.60 7.71 26.55
N LEU A 31 -27.16 6.52 26.30
CA LEU A 31 -27.45 5.99 24.98
C LEU A 31 -28.48 6.90 24.30
N SER A 32 -28.03 7.80 23.41
CA SER A 32 -28.91 8.42 22.44
C SER A 32 -29.12 7.45 21.29
N HIS A 33 -30.28 6.77 21.29
CA HIS A 33 -30.79 6.06 20.12
C HIS A 33 -31.00 7.04 18.96
N ARG A 34 -30.10 7.00 17.99
CA ARG A 34 -30.40 7.38 16.60
C ARG A 34 -30.04 6.20 15.71
N SER A 35 -31.07 5.48 15.28
CA SER A 35 -31.01 4.47 14.23
C SER A 35 -30.49 5.10 12.92
N PRO A 36 -29.46 4.54 12.28
CA PRO A 36 -29.25 4.71 10.86
C PRO A 36 -30.26 3.83 10.13
N ARG A 37 -31.10 4.47 9.31
CA ARG A 37 -32.10 3.81 8.48
C ARG A 37 -31.44 2.82 7.53
N HIS A 38 -32.01 1.63 7.46
CA HIS A 38 -31.80 0.63 6.42
C HIS A 38 -31.87 1.25 5.02
N TYR A 39 -30.81 1.07 4.23
CA TYR A 39 -30.87 1.10 2.77
C TYR A 39 -29.81 0.17 2.18
N PHE A 40 -30.07 -1.12 2.20
CA PHE A 40 -29.50 -2.05 1.21
C PHE A 40 -30.57 -3.08 0.86
N SER A 41 -31.22 -2.86 -0.28
CA SER A 41 -32.10 -3.83 -0.92
C SER A 41 -31.21 -4.90 -1.57
N SER A 42 -31.11 -6.07 -0.93
CA SER A 42 -30.53 -7.27 -1.53
C SER A 42 -31.41 -7.76 -2.69
N LYS A 43 -31.03 -7.43 -3.93
CA LYS A 43 -31.47 -8.21 -5.09
C LYS A 43 -30.36 -9.17 -5.45
N ALA A 44 -30.61 -10.46 -5.16
CA ALA A 44 -29.83 -11.57 -5.66
C ALA A 44 -29.76 -11.50 -7.19
N CYS A 45 -28.55 -11.47 -7.75
CA CYS A 45 -28.35 -11.57 -9.19
C CYS A 45 -28.02 -13.02 -9.53
N THR A 46 -29.05 -13.77 -9.94
CA THR A 46 -28.92 -15.08 -10.56
C THR A 46 -28.48 -14.91 -12.01
N GLY A 47 -27.33 -15.50 -12.35
CA GLY A 47 -26.99 -15.94 -13.71
C GLY A 47 -26.18 -14.95 -14.54
N CYS A 48 -24.93 -15.31 -14.84
CA CYS A 48 -24.28 -14.87 -16.07
C CYS A 48 -23.26 -15.91 -16.57
N ASN A 49 -23.76 -16.93 -17.26
CA ASN A 49 -23.00 -17.60 -18.32
C ASN A 49 -23.16 -16.74 -19.58
N LYS A 50 -22.20 -15.87 -19.88
CA LYS A 50 -22.07 -15.27 -21.22
C LYS A 50 -20.59 -15.19 -21.59
N ALA A 51 -20.27 -15.83 -22.71
CA ALA A 51 -18.97 -15.85 -23.35
C ALA A 51 -18.45 -14.43 -23.60
N MET A 52 -17.15 -14.24 -23.36
CA MET A 52 -16.43 -12.99 -23.59
C MET A 52 -16.38 -12.64 -25.10
N PRO A 53 -16.55 -11.37 -25.50
CA PRO A 53 -16.35 -10.96 -26.88
C PRO A 53 -14.87 -10.90 -27.21
N THR A 54 -14.48 -11.64 -28.25
CA THR A 54 -13.19 -11.55 -28.93
C THR A 54 -13.11 -10.25 -29.75
N GLN A 55 -12.19 -9.35 -29.38
CA GLN A 55 -11.23 -8.65 -30.25
C GLN A 55 -10.63 -7.43 -29.52
N SER A 56 -9.45 -7.64 -28.96
CA SER A 56 -8.48 -6.59 -28.65
C SER A 56 -7.10 -7.14 -29.01
N SER A 57 -6.40 -6.45 -29.90
CA SER A 57 -5.11 -6.84 -30.42
C SER A 57 -4.03 -6.87 -29.32
N LYS A 58 -3.40 -8.04 -29.15
CA LYS A 58 -2.14 -8.33 -28.43
C LYS A 58 -2.12 -7.93 -26.94
N LEU A 59 -2.55 -8.86 -26.08
CA LEU A 59 -2.39 -8.83 -24.63
C LEU A 59 -1.38 -9.90 -24.22
N SER A 60 -0.22 -9.53 -23.64
CA SER A 60 0.76 -10.50 -23.17
C SER A 60 0.56 -10.81 -21.68
N TYR A 61 -0.09 -11.95 -21.43
CA TYR A 61 0.32 -12.95 -20.43
C TYR A 61 -0.16 -14.35 -20.80
N SER A 62 -0.91 -14.49 -21.90
CA SER A 62 -1.34 -15.77 -22.46
C SER A 62 -0.38 -16.35 -23.49
N GLU A 63 0.62 -15.59 -24.00
CA GLU A 63 1.50 -16.06 -25.10
C GLU A 63 3.01 -15.97 -24.82
N GLY A 64 3.46 -15.47 -23.67
CA GLY A 64 4.88 -15.16 -23.47
C GLY A 64 5.32 -14.07 -24.46
N GLY A 65 4.97 -12.81 -24.16
CA GLY A 65 5.33 -11.69 -25.01
C GLY A 65 6.82 -11.72 -25.35
N GLN A 66 7.15 -11.56 -26.63
CA GLN A 66 8.55 -11.44 -27.05
C GLN A 66 9.09 -10.15 -26.44
N LEU A 67 9.93 -10.30 -25.41
CA LEU A 67 10.75 -9.21 -24.91
C LEU A 67 11.58 -8.64 -26.08
N PRO A 68 11.88 -7.33 -26.08
CA PRO A 68 12.86 -6.75 -26.98
C PRO A 68 14.17 -7.54 -26.96
N SER A 69 14.88 -7.58 -28.08
CA SER A 69 16.15 -8.33 -28.19
C SER A 69 17.23 -7.84 -27.22
N ASP A 70 17.10 -6.60 -26.76
CA ASP A 70 17.96 -5.89 -25.81
C ASP A 70 17.38 -5.85 -24.38
N ALA A 71 16.37 -6.65 -24.09
CA ALA A 71 15.77 -6.70 -22.75
C ALA A 71 16.80 -7.09 -21.68
N PRO A 72 16.70 -6.50 -20.48
CA PRO A 72 17.65 -6.77 -19.41
C PRO A 72 17.54 -8.23 -18.90
N SER A 73 18.65 -8.78 -18.42
CA SER A 73 18.74 -10.19 -18.00
C SER A 73 17.73 -10.58 -16.92
N TRP A 74 17.42 -9.68 -16.00
CA TRP A 74 16.42 -9.91 -14.95
C TRP A 74 15.02 -10.13 -15.56
N ALA A 75 14.66 -9.38 -16.59
CA ALA A 75 13.35 -9.47 -17.25
C ALA A 75 13.24 -10.75 -18.08
N VAL A 76 14.33 -11.14 -18.76
CA VAL A 76 14.42 -12.42 -19.47
C VAL A 76 14.21 -13.58 -18.48
N ALA A 77 14.94 -13.57 -17.37
CA ALA A 77 14.82 -14.60 -16.34
C ALA A 77 13.42 -14.64 -15.71
N ALA A 78 12.80 -13.48 -15.44
CA ALA A 78 11.43 -13.40 -14.94
C ALA A 78 10.42 -13.99 -15.95
N SER A 79 10.53 -13.59 -17.22
CA SER A 79 9.70 -14.11 -18.32
C SER A 79 9.84 -15.62 -18.52
N GLU A 80 11.05 -16.17 -18.38
CA GLU A 80 11.28 -17.63 -18.41
C GLU A 80 10.59 -18.35 -17.24
N ARG A 81 10.71 -17.83 -16.02
CA ARG A 81 10.01 -18.39 -14.85
C ARG A 81 8.50 -18.37 -15.02
N ILE A 82 7.94 -17.31 -15.59
CA ILE A 82 6.51 -17.20 -15.91
C ILE A 82 6.11 -18.28 -16.94
N ARG A 83 6.88 -18.42 -18.03
CA ARG A 83 6.64 -19.44 -19.06
C ARG A 83 6.70 -20.86 -18.49
N GLU A 84 7.66 -21.14 -17.62
CA GLU A 84 7.76 -22.43 -16.94
C GLU A 84 6.56 -22.72 -16.03
N LYS A 85 6.09 -21.72 -15.27
CA LYS A 85 4.90 -21.86 -14.41
C LYS A 85 3.67 -22.26 -15.24
N MET A 86 3.45 -21.54 -16.35
CA MET A 86 2.36 -21.84 -17.29
C MET A 86 2.50 -23.23 -17.91
N ALA A 87 3.71 -23.62 -18.34
CA ALA A 87 3.97 -24.95 -18.90
C ALA A 87 3.74 -26.09 -17.89
N LYS A 88 3.96 -25.83 -16.59
CA LYS A 88 3.67 -26.77 -15.49
C LYS A 88 2.20 -26.80 -15.08
N GLY A 89 1.33 -26.01 -15.73
CA GLY A 89 -0.09 -25.87 -15.37
C GLY A 89 -0.30 -25.22 -13.99
N LEU A 90 0.73 -24.59 -13.44
CA LEU A 90 0.66 -23.83 -12.19
C LEU A 90 0.11 -22.44 -12.54
N GLY A 91 -1.21 -22.27 -12.41
CA GLY A 91 -1.89 -21.00 -12.68
C GLY A 91 -1.48 -19.87 -11.72
N THR A 92 -0.95 -20.20 -10.54
CA THR A 92 -0.42 -19.25 -9.56
C THR A 92 0.58 -19.93 -8.61
N THR A 93 1.50 -19.16 -8.02
CA THR A 93 2.32 -19.58 -6.88
C THR A 93 1.81 -19.06 -5.53
N ALA A 94 0.79 -18.21 -5.55
CA ALA A 94 0.18 -17.67 -4.36
C ALA A 94 -0.75 -18.72 -3.73
N VAL A 95 -0.31 -19.27 -2.60
CA VAL A 95 -1.11 -20.24 -1.84
C VAL A 95 -1.89 -19.49 -0.76
N PRO A 96 -3.24 -19.54 -0.77
CA PRO A 96 -4.02 -18.93 0.28
C PRO A 96 -3.80 -19.64 1.63
N PRO A 97 -3.93 -18.94 2.76
CA PRO A 97 -3.92 -19.60 4.07
C PRO A 97 -4.99 -20.70 4.13
N GLU A 98 -4.73 -21.75 4.92
CA GLU A 98 -5.63 -22.91 5.00
C GLU A 98 -7.07 -22.50 5.32
N GLY A 99 -8.05 -23.06 4.60
CA GLY A 99 -9.47 -22.80 4.84
C GLY A 99 -9.98 -21.43 4.35
N VAL A 100 -9.13 -20.60 3.75
CA VAL A 100 -9.55 -19.33 3.14
C VAL A 100 -10.23 -19.60 1.80
N LYS A 101 -11.46 -19.11 1.65
CA LYS A 101 -12.26 -19.18 0.42
C LYS A 101 -12.60 -17.80 -0.12
N ARG A 102 -12.83 -16.83 0.75
CA ARG A 102 -13.20 -15.46 0.39
C ARG A 102 -12.18 -14.47 0.93
N VAL A 103 -11.63 -13.65 0.03
CA VAL A 103 -10.58 -12.68 0.37
C VAL A 103 -11.05 -11.27 0.08
N LEU A 104 -10.93 -10.40 1.09
CA LEU A 104 -11.09 -8.96 0.91
C LEU A 104 -9.71 -8.32 0.68
N LEU A 105 -9.46 -7.88 -0.55
CA LEU A 105 -8.21 -7.25 -0.93
C LEU A 105 -8.32 -5.73 -0.77
N HIS A 106 -7.67 -5.18 0.25
CA HIS A 106 -7.49 -3.72 0.33
C HIS A 106 -6.66 -3.24 -0.85
N SER A 107 -7.16 -2.24 -1.57
CA SER A 107 -6.45 -1.60 -2.68
C SER A 107 -6.33 -0.08 -2.51
N CYS A 108 -5.15 0.44 -2.84
CA CYS A 108 -4.82 1.86 -2.77
C CYS A 108 -4.82 2.56 -4.13
N CYS A 109 -4.69 1.81 -5.24
CA CYS A 109 -4.69 2.27 -6.64
C CYS A 109 -4.67 1.09 -7.62
N ALA A 110 -4.97 1.35 -8.90
CA ALA A 110 -5.04 0.32 -9.95
C ALA A 110 -3.68 -0.34 -10.30
N PRO A 111 -2.56 0.42 -10.44
CA PRO A 111 -1.26 -0.18 -10.74
C PRO A 111 -0.83 -1.23 -9.71
N CYS A 112 -1.07 -0.99 -8.42
CA CYS A 112 -0.70 -1.94 -7.38
C CYS A 112 -1.62 -3.17 -7.32
N SER A 113 -2.85 -3.12 -7.84
CA SER A 113 -3.78 -4.24 -7.77
C SER A 113 -3.64 -5.24 -8.92
N GLY A 114 -3.25 -4.80 -10.12
CA GLY A 114 -3.33 -5.60 -11.36
C GLY A 114 -2.84 -7.05 -11.21
N ALA A 115 -1.53 -7.21 -11.05
CA ALA A 115 -0.90 -8.53 -10.99
C ALA A 115 -1.37 -9.37 -9.78
N MET A 116 -1.60 -8.71 -8.63
CA MET A 116 -2.03 -9.39 -7.41
C MET A 116 -3.45 -9.94 -7.51
N VAL A 117 -4.37 -9.18 -8.15
CA VAL A 117 -5.74 -9.64 -8.40
C VAL A 117 -5.73 -10.83 -9.36
N GLU A 118 -4.96 -10.76 -10.45
CA GLU A 118 -4.83 -11.90 -11.38
C GLU A 118 -4.33 -13.18 -10.68
N GLU A 119 -3.26 -13.09 -9.89
CA GLU A 119 -2.72 -14.23 -9.14
C GLU A 119 -3.71 -14.77 -8.09
N MET A 120 -4.38 -13.88 -7.35
CA MET A 120 -5.38 -14.31 -6.36
C MET A 120 -6.59 -14.97 -7.02
N CYS A 121 -7.10 -14.44 -8.13
CA CYS A 121 -8.20 -15.05 -8.87
C CYS A 121 -7.82 -16.39 -9.51
N ALA A 122 -6.54 -16.58 -9.88
CA ALA A 122 -6.02 -17.85 -10.35
C ALA A 122 -5.75 -18.88 -9.23
N SER A 123 -5.83 -18.46 -7.96
CA SER A 123 -5.63 -19.31 -6.80
C SER A 123 -6.86 -20.14 -6.41
N LYS A 124 -6.72 -20.99 -5.39
CA LYS A 124 -7.79 -21.88 -4.91
C LYS A 124 -8.81 -21.20 -4.00
N VAL A 125 -9.02 -19.89 -4.16
CA VAL A 125 -10.07 -19.14 -3.45
C VAL A 125 -11.32 -19.07 -4.31
N ASP A 126 -12.49 -19.05 -3.67
CA ASP A 126 -13.79 -18.98 -4.34
C ASP A 126 -14.13 -17.53 -4.76
N GLU A 127 -13.67 -16.53 -4.01
CA GLU A 127 -13.97 -15.12 -4.26
C GLU A 127 -12.84 -14.18 -3.83
N VAL A 128 -12.51 -13.22 -4.71
CA VAL A 128 -11.65 -12.07 -4.41
C VAL A 128 -12.49 -10.81 -4.62
N VAL A 129 -12.53 -9.94 -3.61
CA VAL A 129 -13.23 -8.66 -3.68
C VAL A 129 -12.25 -7.53 -3.40
N VAL A 130 -12.21 -6.53 -4.27
CA VAL A 130 -11.37 -5.34 -4.09
C VAL A 130 -12.09 -4.33 -3.22
N PHE A 131 -11.44 -3.92 -2.13
CA PHE A 131 -11.90 -2.92 -1.19
C PHE A 131 -11.03 -1.68 -1.30
N PHE A 132 -11.55 -0.62 -1.90
CA PHE A 132 -10.84 0.64 -2.02
C PHE A 132 -11.08 1.52 -0.81
N TYR A 133 -10.05 1.68 0.00
CA TYR A 133 -10.08 2.57 1.15
C TYR A 133 -8.74 3.25 1.35
N ASN A 134 -8.66 4.50 0.90
CA ASN A 134 -7.42 5.23 0.94
C ASN A 134 -7.64 6.72 1.30
N PRO A 135 -8.04 7.00 2.56
CA PRO A 135 -8.47 8.33 2.98
C PRO A 135 -7.34 9.38 2.99
N ASN A 136 -6.08 8.93 2.89
CA ASN A 136 -4.95 9.84 2.89
C ASN A 136 -4.70 10.52 1.54
N ILE A 137 -5.26 10.01 0.44
CA ILE A 137 -4.92 10.52 -0.90
C ILE A 137 -5.32 11.99 -0.96
N HIS A 138 -4.37 12.85 -1.27
CA HIS A 138 -4.54 14.29 -1.26
C HIS A 138 -3.83 14.92 -2.47
N PRO A 139 -4.51 15.75 -3.28
CA PRO A 139 -5.84 16.29 -3.03
C PRO A 139 -6.96 15.33 -3.46
N LYS A 140 -8.22 15.69 -3.19
CA LYS A 140 -9.42 14.93 -3.60
C LYS A 140 -9.41 14.54 -5.09
N LYS A 141 -8.88 15.41 -5.95
CA LYS A 141 -8.74 15.12 -7.39
C LYS A 141 -7.87 13.88 -7.66
N GLU A 142 -6.78 13.70 -6.91
CA GLU A 142 -5.95 12.50 -7.02
C GLU A 142 -6.71 11.26 -6.53
N TYR A 143 -7.45 11.39 -5.43
CA TYR A 143 -8.27 10.30 -4.89
C TYR A 143 -9.23 9.78 -5.95
N ASP A 144 -9.94 10.70 -6.61
CA ASP A 144 -10.91 10.37 -7.65
C ASP A 144 -10.25 9.69 -8.85
N ILE A 145 -9.10 10.18 -9.32
CA ILE A 145 -8.36 9.53 -10.43
C ILE A 145 -7.99 8.09 -10.06
N ARG A 146 -7.31 7.89 -8.91
CA ARG A 146 -6.84 6.56 -8.49
C ARG A 146 -8.01 5.60 -8.24
N LYS A 147 -9.12 6.10 -7.70
CA LYS A 147 -10.33 5.33 -7.43
C LYS A 147 -11.03 4.88 -8.71
N GLU A 148 -11.38 5.83 -9.57
CA GLU A 148 -12.15 5.54 -10.79
C GLU A 148 -11.34 4.65 -11.75
N GLU A 149 -10.02 4.80 -11.78
CA GLU A 149 -9.16 3.91 -12.57
C GLU A 149 -9.17 2.47 -12.05
N ASN A 150 -9.10 2.27 -10.73
CA ASN A 150 -9.12 0.96 -10.12
C ASN A 150 -10.49 0.29 -10.27
N LYS A 151 -11.56 1.07 -10.08
CA LYS A 151 -12.94 0.63 -10.33
C LYS A 151 -13.13 0.18 -11.78
N ARG A 152 -12.71 1.01 -12.75
CA ARG A 152 -12.75 0.67 -14.19
C ARG A 152 -12.03 -0.65 -14.48
N TYR A 153 -10.86 -0.86 -13.89
CA TYR A 153 -10.11 -2.09 -14.08
C TYR A 153 -10.84 -3.30 -13.50
N CYS A 154 -11.32 -3.20 -12.26
CA CYS A 154 -12.09 -4.27 -11.60
C CYS A 154 -13.36 -4.64 -12.40
N GLU A 155 -14.10 -3.64 -12.89
CA GLU A 155 -15.26 -3.85 -13.77
C GLU A 155 -14.89 -4.59 -15.05
N LYS A 156 -13.76 -4.24 -15.68
CA LYS A 156 -13.27 -4.88 -16.91
C LYS A 156 -12.96 -6.36 -16.71
N ILE A 157 -12.35 -6.72 -15.58
CA ILE A 157 -11.95 -8.11 -15.28
C ILE A 157 -13.03 -8.90 -14.52
N GLY A 158 -14.19 -8.29 -14.24
CA GLY A 158 -15.30 -8.94 -13.56
C GLY A 158 -15.09 -9.18 -12.06
N VAL A 159 -14.24 -8.38 -11.41
CA VAL A 159 -13.97 -8.44 -9.97
C VAL A 159 -14.81 -7.41 -9.23
N THR A 160 -15.46 -7.84 -8.14
CA THR A 160 -16.28 -6.94 -7.31
C THR A 160 -15.40 -5.84 -6.71
N PHE A 161 -15.85 -4.59 -6.86
CA PHE A 161 -15.18 -3.41 -6.31
C PHE A 161 -16.09 -2.72 -5.28
N ILE A 162 -15.55 -2.47 -4.09
CA ILE A 162 -16.22 -1.76 -3.00
C ILE A 162 -15.50 -0.43 -2.78
N ASP A 163 -16.23 0.67 -2.92
CA ASP A 163 -15.79 2.02 -2.59
C ASP A 163 -16.13 2.34 -1.13
N CYS A 164 -15.13 2.62 -0.30
CA CYS A 164 -15.32 3.05 1.07
C CYS A 164 -15.15 4.58 1.20
N ASP A 165 -15.74 5.15 2.25
CA ASP A 165 -15.76 6.60 2.46
C ASP A 165 -14.36 7.24 2.50
N TYR A 166 -14.23 8.38 1.81
CA TYR A 166 -13.05 9.23 1.84
C TYR A 166 -13.01 10.07 3.14
N ASP A 167 -12.61 9.43 4.24
CA ASP A 167 -12.55 10.03 5.58
C ASP A 167 -11.19 10.72 5.86
N SER A 168 -10.91 11.80 5.13
CA SER A 168 -9.64 12.52 5.25
C SER A 168 -9.44 13.17 6.61
N ASP A 169 -10.51 13.65 7.25
CA ASP A 169 -10.43 14.39 8.50
C ASP A 169 -9.94 13.49 9.64
N ASN A 170 -10.49 12.27 9.73
CA ASN A 170 -10.02 11.26 10.67
C ASN A 170 -8.56 10.86 10.40
N TRP A 171 -8.17 10.76 9.13
CA TRP A 171 -6.77 10.51 8.78
C TRP A 171 -5.86 11.64 9.30
N TYR A 172 -6.20 12.91 9.05
CA TYR A 172 -5.43 14.04 9.55
C TYR A 172 -5.36 14.08 11.08
N GLU A 173 -6.47 13.79 11.76
CA GLU A 173 -6.51 13.72 13.23
C GLU A 173 -5.53 12.67 13.76
N ARG A 174 -5.53 11.47 13.18
CA ARG A 174 -4.64 10.37 13.58
C ARG A 174 -3.17 10.66 13.28
N MET A 175 -2.86 11.43 12.24
CA MET A 175 -1.48 11.76 11.86
C MET A 175 -0.89 12.96 12.61
N LYS A 176 -1.63 13.61 13.52
CA LYS A 176 -1.12 14.75 14.29
C LYS A 176 0.16 14.40 15.05
N GLY A 177 1.16 15.27 14.95
CA GLY A 177 2.48 15.08 15.55
C GLY A 177 3.42 14.17 14.74
N MET A 178 2.97 13.64 13.59
CA MET A 178 3.76 12.81 12.66
C MET A 178 3.90 13.46 11.28
N GLU A 179 3.63 14.77 11.17
CA GLU A 179 3.59 15.50 9.89
C GLU A 179 4.95 15.52 9.18
N PHE A 180 6.03 15.41 9.94
CA PHE A 180 7.42 15.42 9.46
C PHE A 180 8.13 14.08 9.63
N ASP A 181 7.42 13.04 10.04
CA ASP A 181 7.98 11.70 10.03
C ASP A 181 8.35 11.31 8.60
N PRO A 182 9.50 10.66 8.41
CA PRO A 182 9.92 10.21 7.10
C PRO A 182 8.98 9.15 6.55
N GLU A 183 9.05 8.96 5.24
CA GLU A 183 8.48 7.79 4.59
C GLU A 183 9.16 6.51 5.10
N ARG A 184 8.40 5.42 5.18
CA ARG A 184 8.75 4.23 6.00
C ARG A 184 8.96 4.53 7.50
N GLY A 185 8.57 5.71 7.98
CA GLY A 185 8.54 6.08 9.40
C GLY A 185 7.23 5.69 10.11
N ARG A 186 7.04 6.20 11.33
CA ARG A 186 5.86 5.88 12.17
C ARG A 186 4.56 6.30 11.51
N ARG A 187 4.53 7.45 10.83
CA ARG A 187 3.38 7.89 10.02
C ARG A 187 2.89 6.82 9.04
N CYS A 188 3.80 6.18 8.31
CA CYS A 188 3.41 5.17 7.31
C CYS A 188 2.80 3.94 7.99
N THR A 189 3.35 3.53 9.14
CA THR A 189 2.75 2.46 9.96
C THR A 189 1.33 2.82 10.40
N GLU A 190 1.11 4.00 10.98
CA GLU A 190 -0.23 4.44 11.41
C GLU A 190 -1.22 4.57 10.25
N CYS A 191 -0.73 5.01 9.09
CA CYS A 191 -1.52 5.10 7.87
C CYS A 191 -1.95 3.72 7.37
N PHE A 192 -1.06 2.71 7.43
CA PHE A 192 -1.40 1.33 7.08
C PHE A 192 -2.33 0.70 8.12
N ASP A 193 -2.09 0.91 9.42
CA ASP A 193 -2.95 0.42 10.49
C ASP A 193 -4.39 0.92 10.30
N MET A 194 -4.61 2.22 10.10
CA MET A 194 -5.95 2.76 9.84
C MET A 194 -6.67 2.08 8.68
N ARG A 195 -5.96 1.80 7.58
CA ARG A 195 -6.53 1.15 6.40
C ARG A 195 -6.86 -0.32 6.66
N MET A 196 -5.95 -1.04 7.30
CA MET A 196 -6.13 -2.45 7.59
C MET A 196 -7.18 -2.68 8.67
N GLU A 197 -7.30 -1.78 9.66
CA GLU A 197 -8.36 -1.81 10.68
C GLU A 197 -9.75 -1.70 10.05
N ARG A 198 -9.94 -0.77 9.11
CA ARG A 198 -11.22 -0.61 8.39
C ARG A 198 -11.51 -1.81 7.49
N THR A 199 -10.49 -2.32 6.79
CA THR A 199 -10.58 -3.52 5.96
C THR A 199 -10.97 -4.74 6.78
N ALA A 200 -10.34 -4.95 7.95
CA ALA A 200 -10.63 -6.09 8.83
C ALA A 200 -12.05 -6.02 9.41
N LEU A 201 -12.51 -4.83 9.82
CA LEU A 201 -13.88 -4.63 10.27
C LEU A 201 -14.89 -5.00 9.17
N TYR A 202 -14.70 -4.46 7.96
CA TYR A 202 -15.57 -4.77 6.83
C TYR A 202 -15.56 -6.26 6.49
N ALA A 203 -14.39 -6.90 6.52
CA ALA A 203 -14.22 -8.32 6.25
C ALA A 203 -15.09 -9.19 7.17
N VAL A 204 -15.07 -8.90 8.48
CA VAL A 204 -15.83 -9.65 9.48
C VAL A 204 -17.34 -9.40 9.35
N GLU A 205 -17.74 -8.15 9.15
CA GLU A 205 -19.15 -7.78 8.96
C GLU A 205 -19.78 -8.44 7.71
N ASN A 206 -18.94 -8.84 6.74
CA ASN A 206 -19.37 -9.39 5.45
C ASN A 206 -18.91 -10.85 5.22
N GLY A 207 -18.41 -11.53 6.26
CA GLY A 207 -18.09 -12.96 6.24
C GLY A 207 -16.93 -13.34 5.31
N PHE A 208 -15.89 -12.52 5.23
CA PHE A 208 -14.63 -12.87 4.56
C PHE A 208 -13.70 -13.65 5.49
N ASP A 209 -12.95 -14.60 4.94
CA ASP A 209 -12.05 -15.46 5.72
C ASP A 209 -10.67 -14.81 5.91
N ALA A 210 -10.26 -13.98 4.96
CA ALA A 210 -8.97 -13.30 5.01
C ALA A 210 -9.01 -11.88 4.42
N ILE A 211 -8.07 -11.06 4.87
CA ILE A 211 -7.72 -9.79 4.26
C ILE A 211 -6.31 -9.84 3.66
N ALA A 212 -6.09 -9.05 2.63
CA ALA A 212 -4.78 -8.80 2.03
C ALA A 212 -4.67 -7.34 1.60
N THR A 213 -3.50 -6.89 1.14
CA THR A 213 -3.31 -5.51 0.73
C THR A 213 -2.37 -5.35 -0.46
N THR A 214 -2.78 -4.56 -1.45
CA THR A 214 -1.92 -4.21 -2.59
C THR A 214 -0.72 -3.36 -2.19
N ASN A 215 -0.70 -2.81 -0.97
CA ASN A 215 0.51 -2.16 -0.45
C ASN A 215 1.70 -3.14 -0.38
N ALA A 216 1.43 -4.45 -0.27
CA ALA A 216 2.49 -5.45 -0.20
C ALA A 216 3.23 -5.65 -1.54
N THR A 217 2.67 -5.20 -2.66
CA THR A 217 3.28 -5.35 -4.00
C THR A 217 4.32 -4.28 -4.34
N SER A 218 4.48 -3.27 -3.47
CA SER A 218 5.29 -2.08 -3.75
C SER A 218 6.61 -2.15 -2.99
N ARG A 219 7.72 -2.17 -3.73
CA ARG A 219 9.08 -2.13 -3.17
C ARG A 219 9.36 -0.79 -2.49
N TRP A 220 8.66 0.28 -2.87
CA TRP A 220 8.71 1.58 -2.19
C TRP A 220 8.23 1.52 -0.74
N LYS A 221 7.45 0.51 -0.34
CA LYS A 221 6.94 0.36 1.02
C LYS A 221 7.78 -0.61 1.82
N ASP A 222 7.91 -0.36 3.11
CA ASP A 222 8.52 -1.32 4.03
C ASP A 222 7.56 -2.49 4.23
N GLU A 223 7.95 -3.67 3.74
CA GLU A 223 7.12 -4.87 3.77
C GLU A 223 6.74 -5.26 5.20
N LYS A 224 7.66 -5.10 6.18
CA LYS A 224 7.41 -5.45 7.58
C LYS A 224 6.35 -4.54 8.19
N GLN A 225 6.35 -3.24 7.87
CA GLN A 225 5.31 -2.31 8.29
C GLN A 225 3.95 -2.67 7.68
N VAL A 226 3.92 -2.96 6.38
CA VAL A 226 2.69 -3.33 5.67
C VAL A 226 2.11 -4.63 6.24
N ASN A 227 2.90 -5.70 6.25
CA ASN A 227 2.46 -7.00 6.74
C ASN A 227 2.16 -6.96 8.25
N GLY A 228 2.96 -6.24 9.03
CA GLY A 228 2.70 -6.03 10.46
C GLY A 228 1.34 -5.37 10.73
N SER A 229 0.95 -4.39 9.91
CA SER A 229 -0.36 -3.73 10.02
C SER A 229 -1.50 -4.69 9.66
N GLY A 230 -1.32 -5.52 8.62
CA GLY A 230 -2.25 -6.57 8.25
C GLY A 230 -2.47 -7.60 9.35
N PHE A 231 -1.39 -8.13 9.92
CA PHE A 231 -1.45 -9.07 11.05
C PHE A 231 -2.13 -8.46 12.28
N ARG A 232 -1.76 -7.23 12.67
CA ARG A 232 -2.38 -6.53 13.81
C ARG A 232 -3.87 -6.30 13.63
N ALA A 233 -4.31 -5.98 12.42
CA ALA A 233 -5.73 -5.77 12.13
C ALA A 233 -6.52 -7.08 12.15
N ALA A 234 -6.01 -8.14 11.50
CA ALA A 234 -6.65 -9.45 11.46
C ALA A 234 -6.76 -10.06 12.88
N ALA A 235 -5.72 -9.95 13.70
CA ALA A 235 -5.68 -10.50 15.06
C ALA A 235 -6.72 -9.92 16.02
N ARG A 236 -7.43 -8.85 15.65
CA ARG A 236 -8.54 -8.29 16.44
C ARG A 236 -9.81 -9.14 16.36
N TYR A 237 -9.91 -10.05 15.39
CA TYR A 237 -11.11 -10.82 15.12
C TYR A 237 -10.78 -12.30 15.03
N GLU A 238 -11.52 -13.12 15.77
CA GLU A 238 -11.35 -14.56 15.74
C GLU A 238 -11.70 -15.11 14.34
N GLY A 239 -10.84 -15.99 13.81
CA GLY A 239 -11.03 -16.63 12.51
C GLY A 239 -10.57 -15.81 11.30
N LEU A 240 -10.41 -14.49 11.40
CA LEU A 240 -9.94 -13.65 10.30
C LEU A 240 -8.42 -13.82 10.11
N LYS A 241 -8.00 -14.08 8.87
CA LYS A 241 -6.58 -14.26 8.51
C LYS A 241 -6.03 -13.06 7.75
N TYR A 242 -4.71 -12.86 7.83
CA TYR A 242 -4.00 -11.98 6.91
C TYR A 242 -3.21 -12.84 5.91
N TRP A 243 -3.47 -12.66 4.62
CA TRP A 243 -2.72 -13.35 3.57
C TRP A 243 -1.43 -12.60 3.25
N ALA A 244 -0.41 -12.87 4.06
CA ALA A 244 0.96 -12.47 3.79
C ALA A 244 1.57 -13.42 2.76
N TYR A 245 2.16 -12.88 1.70
CA TYR A 245 2.87 -13.60 0.66
C TYR A 245 3.91 -12.66 0.03
N ASP A 246 4.92 -13.23 -0.63
CA ASP A 246 5.91 -12.43 -1.36
C ASP A 246 5.33 -11.93 -2.68
N TRP A 247 4.78 -10.71 -2.64
CA TRP A 247 4.21 -10.03 -3.79
C TRP A 247 5.23 -9.13 -4.52
N GLN A 248 6.50 -9.13 -4.10
CA GLN A 248 7.53 -8.22 -4.59
C GLN A 248 8.53 -8.88 -5.54
N THR A 249 8.32 -10.16 -5.89
CA THR A 249 9.15 -10.88 -6.87
C THR A 249 9.27 -10.14 -8.21
N ASP A 250 10.33 -10.43 -8.96
CA ASP A 250 10.56 -9.80 -10.27
C ASP A 250 9.44 -10.15 -11.27
N GLU A 251 8.90 -11.37 -11.21
CA GLU A 251 7.75 -11.78 -12.02
C GLU A 251 6.50 -10.94 -11.73
N MET A 252 6.20 -10.74 -10.44
CA MET A 252 5.09 -9.88 -10.02
C MET A 252 5.30 -8.44 -10.47
N THR A 253 6.54 -7.95 -10.37
CA THR A 253 6.90 -6.58 -10.75
C THR A 253 6.76 -6.39 -12.25
N LEU A 254 7.30 -7.31 -13.06
CA LEU A 254 7.15 -7.29 -14.51
C LEU A 254 5.67 -7.31 -14.90
N ARG A 255 4.90 -8.25 -14.34
CA ARG A 255 3.46 -8.37 -14.64
C ARG A 255 2.68 -7.11 -14.26
N LYS A 256 2.99 -6.53 -13.10
CA LYS A 256 2.38 -5.29 -12.63
C LYS A 256 2.53 -4.18 -13.67
N TYR A 257 3.72 -4.01 -14.22
CA TYR A 257 3.97 -2.95 -15.20
C TYR A 257 3.46 -3.28 -16.61
N GLU A 258 3.43 -4.55 -17.01
CA GLU A 258 2.75 -4.98 -18.23
C GLU A 258 1.25 -4.65 -18.20
N ILE A 259 0.55 -5.00 -17.12
CA ILE A 259 -0.87 -4.66 -16.94
C ILE A 259 -1.02 -3.15 -16.92
N SER A 260 -0.14 -2.44 -16.20
CA SER A 260 -0.21 -1.00 -16.09
C SER A 260 -0.09 -0.31 -17.45
N ALA A 261 0.84 -0.75 -18.31
CA ALA A 261 1.00 -0.22 -19.65
C ALA A 261 -0.19 -0.58 -20.56
N ASN A 262 -0.65 -1.84 -20.53
CA ASN A 262 -1.78 -2.30 -21.33
C ASN A 262 -3.08 -1.56 -20.98
N GLU A 263 -3.30 -1.27 -19.70
CA GLU A 263 -4.47 -0.53 -19.23
C GLU A 263 -4.29 0.99 -19.26
N ARG A 264 -3.08 1.46 -19.63
CA ARG A 264 -2.64 2.85 -19.57
C ARG A 264 -2.97 3.48 -18.23
N PHE A 265 -2.58 2.83 -17.14
CA PHE A 265 -2.83 3.37 -15.80
C PHE A 265 -2.08 4.67 -15.56
N TYR A 266 -2.66 5.51 -14.71
CA TYR A 266 -2.10 6.78 -14.27
C TYR A 266 -0.83 6.55 -13.44
N LYS A 267 0.28 7.15 -13.89
CA LYS A 267 1.54 7.18 -13.13
C LYS A 267 1.41 8.15 -11.97
N GLN A 268 1.49 7.58 -10.79
CA GLN A 268 1.51 8.32 -9.53
C GLN A 268 2.89 8.96 -9.38
N GLU A 269 2.94 10.12 -8.73
CA GLU A 269 4.17 10.92 -8.59
C GLU A 269 4.52 11.25 -7.11
N TYR A 270 3.75 10.66 -6.18
CA TYR A 270 3.80 10.77 -4.71
C TYR A 270 2.99 9.59 -4.10
N CYS A 271 3.34 9.12 -2.90
CA CYS A 271 2.65 8.01 -2.20
C CYS A 271 1.13 8.20 -2.09
N GLY A 272 0.70 9.46 -1.97
CA GLY A 272 -0.70 9.88 -1.98
C GLY A 272 -1.02 10.86 -0.86
N CYS A 273 -0.28 10.86 0.25
CA CYS A 273 -0.58 11.80 1.34
C CYS A 273 -0.08 13.22 1.06
N SER A 274 -0.68 14.21 1.74
CA SER A 274 -0.26 15.61 1.67
C SER A 274 1.19 15.82 2.10
N TYR A 275 1.68 15.01 3.04
CA TYR A 275 3.07 15.09 3.48
C TYR A 275 4.05 14.50 2.47
N SER A 276 3.72 13.39 1.81
CA SER A 276 4.53 12.88 0.71
C SER A 276 4.51 13.87 -0.46
N LEU A 277 3.35 14.45 -0.78
CA LEU A 277 3.25 15.50 -1.82
C LEU A 277 4.13 16.72 -1.49
N ARG A 278 4.17 17.16 -0.23
CA ARG A 278 5.07 18.22 0.24
C ARG A 278 6.53 17.83 0.01
N ASP A 279 6.94 16.67 0.53
CA ASP A 279 8.33 16.23 0.52
C ASP A 279 8.83 16.01 -0.92
N SER A 280 8.01 15.40 -1.78
CA SER A 280 8.31 15.24 -3.22
C SER A 280 8.45 16.59 -3.93
N ASN A 281 7.61 17.60 -3.61
CA ASN A 281 7.70 18.92 -4.22
C ASN A 281 8.87 19.76 -3.69
N ASP A 282 9.25 19.59 -2.42
CA ASP A 282 10.44 20.23 -1.84
C ASP A 282 11.71 19.69 -2.49
N TRP A 283 11.80 18.37 -2.70
CA TRP A 283 12.88 17.74 -3.46
C TRP A 283 12.91 18.21 -4.92
N ARG A 284 11.76 18.21 -5.61
CA ARG A 284 11.67 18.71 -7.00
C ARG A 284 12.14 20.16 -7.11
N LYS A 285 11.71 21.02 -6.20
CA LYS A 285 12.14 22.43 -6.15
C LYS A 285 13.65 22.58 -5.91
N ALA A 286 14.24 21.78 -5.01
CA ALA A 286 15.68 21.80 -4.75
C ALA A 286 16.50 21.41 -5.98
N ASN A 287 15.94 20.53 -6.82
CA ASN A 287 16.55 20.03 -8.05
C ASN A 287 16.12 20.81 -9.31
N GLY A 288 15.35 21.90 -9.18
CA GLY A 288 14.87 22.70 -10.31
C GLY A 288 13.89 21.96 -11.24
N ILE A 289 13.17 20.99 -10.71
CA ILE A 289 12.13 20.21 -11.39
C ILE A 289 10.76 20.88 -11.11
N PRO A 290 9.86 20.97 -12.10
CA PRO A 290 8.49 21.47 -11.89
C PRO A 290 7.75 20.67 -10.81
N LYS A 291 6.83 21.31 -10.09
CA LYS A 291 6.00 20.63 -9.10
C LYS A 291 5.09 19.57 -9.74
N ILE A 292 4.69 18.58 -8.94
CA ILE A 292 3.70 17.58 -9.33
C ILE A 292 2.43 18.27 -9.82
N GLN A 293 1.93 17.80 -10.96
CA GLN A 293 0.63 18.19 -11.49
C GLN A 293 -0.34 17.03 -11.32
N ILE A 294 -1.54 17.30 -10.80
CA ILE A 294 -2.55 16.26 -10.56
C ILE A 294 -3.45 16.10 -11.79
N GLY A 295 -3.39 14.94 -12.42
CA GLY A 295 -4.07 14.65 -13.68
C GLY A 295 -3.56 15.50 -14.86
N GLY A 296 -4.40 15.67 -15.87
CA GLY A 296 -4.01 16.35 -17.12
C GLY A 296 -3.23 15.44 -18.07
N GLU A 297 -2.76 16.00 -19.19
CA GLU A 297 -2.05 15.24 -20.23
C GLU A 297 -0.55 15.10 -19.97
N SER A 298 0.05 16.05 -19.24
CA SER A 298 1.47 16.08 -18.90
C SER A 298 1.73 15.70 -17.45
N ALA A 299 2.80 14.95 -17.20
CA ALA A 299 3.35 14.70 -15.87
C ALA A 299 4.36 15.77 -15.42
N GLY A 300 4.60 15.87 -14.11
CA GLY A 300 5.64 16.76 -13.58
C GLY A 300 7.05 16.30 -13.99
N LEU A 301 7.21 15.01 -14.21
CA LEU A 301 8.36 14.36 -14.80
C LEU A 301 7.88 13.16 -15.65
N GLY A 302 8.65 12.75 -16.66
CA GLY A 302 8.36 11.56 -17.46
C GLY A 302 6.98 11.57 -18.13
N GLU A 303 6.40 10.38 -18.27
CA GLU A 303 5.09 10.20 -18.89
C GLU A 303 3.96 10.16 -17.85
N ARG A 304 2.75 10.52 -18.27
CA ARG A 304 1.55 10.53 -17.42
C ARG A 304 0.95 9.14 -17.19
N TYR A 305 1.21 8.21 -18.09
CA TYR A 305 0.67 6.85 -18.06
C TYR A 305 1.78 5.84 -18.23
N PHE A 306 1.58 4.62 -17.71
CA PHE A 306 2.46 3.49 -17.98
C PHE A 306 2.40 3.14 -19.47
N THR A 307 3.56 2.89 -20.05
CA THR A 307 3.75 2.71 -21.50
C THR A 307 4.87 1.73 -21.82
N ASP A 308 5.95 1.74 -21.03
CA ASP A 308 7.08 0.83 -21.16
C ASP A 308 7.27 0.01 -19.88
N PRO A 309 6.79 -1.25 -19.87
CA PRO A 309 6.89 -2.10 -18.70
C PRO A 309 8.31 -2.34 -18.18
N LEU A 310 9.32 -2.32 -19.06
CA LEU A 310 10.70 -2.63 -18.68
C LEU A 310 11.38 -1.43 -18.04
N VAL A 311 11.17 -0.24 -18.61
CA VAL A 311 11.64 1.02 -18.01
C VAL A 311 10.94 1.23 -16.67
N ASP A 312 9.62 1.07 -16.64
CA ASP A 312 8.80 1.30 -15.43
C ASP A 312 9.13 0.28 -14.32
N ALA A 313 9.46 -0.97 -14.67
CA ALA A 313 9.93 -1.96 -13.70
C ALA A 313 11.34 -1.67 -13.18
N ALA A 314 12.24 -1.16 -14.03
CA ALA A 314 13.59 -0.79 -13.62
C ALA A 314 13.59 0.41 -12.64
N GLU A 315 12.64 1.33 -12.79
CA GLU A 315 12.44 2.45 -11.86
C GLU A 315 12.11 1.99 -10.43
N GLU A 316 11.52 0.81 -10.25
CA GLU A 316 11.25 0.19 -8.94
C GLU A 316 12.29 -0.90 -8.57
N SER A 317 13.43 -0.97 -9.27
CA SER A 317 14.50 -1.89 -8.88
C SER A 317 14.98 -1.62 -7.45
N GLN A 318 15.44 -2.68 -6.76
CA GLN A 318 15.81 -2.59 -5.35
C GLN A 318 16.91 -1.54 -5.12
N ASP A 319 17.90 -1.46 -6.00
CA ASP A 319 18.99 -0.50 -5.92
C ASP A 319 18.48 0.95 -5.99
N VAL A 320 17.55 1.24 -6.91
CA VAL A 320 16.95 2.58 -7.07
C VAL A 320 16.13 2.95 -5.83
N VAL A 321 15.34 1.99 -5.31
CA VAL A 321 14.54 2.18 -4.10
C VAL A 321 15.45 2.44 -2.89
N ASP A 322 16.51 1.65 -2.72
CA ASP A 322 17.43 1.78 -1.58
C ASP A 322 18.22 3.09 -1.64
N GLU A 323 18.68 3.50 -2.83
CA GLU A 323 19.34 4.79 -3.03
C GLU A 323 18.39 5.95 -2.66
N PHE A 324 17.13 5.89 -3.10
CA PHE A 324 16.15 6.90 -2.78
C PHE A 324 15.94 7.04 -1.26
N PHE A 325 15.75 5.93 -0.54
CA PHE A 325 15.52 5.97 0.90
C PHE A 325 16.77 6.35 1.70
N ALA A 326 17.97 6.01 1.22
CA ALA A 326 19.20 6.52 1.80
C ALA A 326 19.23 8.06 1.78
N GLN A 327 18.86 8.67 0.64
CA GLN A 327 18.78 10.12 0.50
C GLN A 327 17.66 10.74 1.34
N ALA A 328 16.46 10.15 1.33
CA ALA A 328 15.32 10.66 2.09
C ALA A 328 15.59 10.71 3.60
N ASN A 329 16.31 9.73 4.13
CA ASN A 329 16.68 9.67 5.55
C ASN A 329 17.64 10.79 5.96
N GLU A 330 18.60 11.17 5.12
CA GLU A 330 19.49 12.32 5.40
C GLU A 330 18.71 13.63 5.58
N ILE A 331 17.63 13.83 4.82
CA ILE A 331 16.75 14.99 4.95
C ILE A 331 15.90 14.89 6.22
N ALA A 332 15.42 13.69 6.54
CA ALA A 332 14.56 13.45 7.70
C ALA A 332 15.26 13.76 9.03
N GLU A 333 16.57 13.51 9.13
CA GLU A 333 17.39 13.85 10.30
C GLU A 333 17.39 15.34 10.66
N ALA A 334 17.07 16.25 9.72
CA ALA A 334 16.88 17.67 10.03
C ALA A 334 15.61 17.96 10.87
N GLY A 335 14.74 16.97 11.05
CA GLY A 335 13.53 17.06 11.86
C GLY A 335 12.60 18.19 11.40
N ARG A 336 12.15 19.01 12.36
CA ARG A 336 11.20 20.12 12.13
C ARG A 336 11.87 21.45 11.75
N ASP A 337 13.21 21.53 11.74
CA ASP A 337 13.91 22.77 11.45
C ASP A 337 13.91 23.05 9.94
N VAL A 338 13.10 24.02 9.51
CA VAL A 338 12.97 24.42 8.10
C VAL A 338 14.30 24.93 7.51
N LYS A 339 15.15 25.59 8.30
CA LYS A 339 16.45 26.08 7.83
C LYS A 339 17.42 24.92 7.64
N GLU A 340 17.47 24.00 8.59
CA GLU A 340 18.34 22.82 8.49
C GLU A 340 17.89 21.90 7.35
N ARG A 341 16.58 21.69 7.18
CA ARG A 341 16.04 20.96 6.02
C ARG A 341 16.44 21.60 4.70
N LYS A 342 16.31 22.93 4.57
CA LYS A 342 16.74 23.67 3.36
C LYS A 342 18.25 23.55 3.12
N LYS A 343 19.05 23.53 4.18
CA LYS A 343 20.50 23.33 4.09
C LYS A 343 20.83 21.93 3.60
N ARG A 344 20.19 20.88 4.14
CA ARG A 344 20.38 19.50 3.68
C ARG A 344 19.88 19.29 2.25
N LEU A 345 18.78 19.92 1.87
CA LEU A 345 18.31 19.94 0.47
C LEU A 345 19.32 20.58 -0.50
N SER A 346 20.19 21.49 -0.02
CA SER A 346 21.21 22.11 -0.88
C SER A 346 22.36 21.17 -1.25
N VAL A 347 22.54 20.05 -0.52
CA VAL A 347 23.51 18.99 -0.84
C VAL A 347 23.21 18.35 -2.21
N TYR A 348 21.96 18.39 -2.66
CA TYR A 348 21.54 17.85 -3.96
C TYR A 348 21.77 18.82 -5.13
N LYS A 349 22.04 20.11 -4.89
CA LYS A 349 22.16 21.12 -5.96
C LYS A 349 23.27 20.80 -6.97
N ASP A 350 24.36 20.19 -6.51
CA ASP A 350 25.55 19.94 -7.34
C ASP A 350 25.55 18.54 -7.99
N ARG A 351 24.60 17.66 -7.64
CA ARG A 351 24.50 16.29 -8.19
C ARG A 351 23.84 16.19 -9.57
N ARG A 352 23.35 17.30 -10.14
CA ARG A 352 23.00 17.38 -11.58
C ARG A 352 24.15 16.99 -12.51
N LYS A 353 25.39 16.87 -12.00
CA LYS A 353 26.57 16.45 -12.78
C LYS A 353 26.76 14.94 -12.92
N ASN A 354 25.79 14.12 -12.51
CA ASN A 354 25.67 12.77 -13.05
C ASN A 354 24.65 12.81 -14.21
N GLU A 355 24.95 13.60 -15.24
CA GLU A 355 24.49 13.28 -16.59
C GLU A 355 25.12 11.92 -16.90
N ALA A 356 24.33 10.85 -16.87
CA ALA A 356 24.77 9.61 -17.47
C ALA A 356 25.08 9.91 -18.95
N HIS A 357 26.23 9.42 -19.40
CA HIS A 357 26.83 9.69 -20.71
C HIS A 357 26.01 9.17 -21.91
N ASP A 358 24.82 8.66 -21.65
CA ASP A 358 23.91 7.93 -22.54
C ASP A 358 22.68 8.75 -22.97
N GLY A 359 22.52 9.99 -22.49
CA GLY A 359 21.47 10.89 -22.96
C GLY A 359 20.05 10.48 -22.56
N ILE A 360 19.91 9.52 -21.64
CA ILE A 360 18.62 9.09 -21.12
C ILE A 360 18.28 9.96 -19.92
N ASN A 361 17.30 10.85 -20.10
CA ASN A 361 16.67 11.57 -19.01
C ASN A 361 15.75 10.59 -18.27
N ASN A 362 16.34 9.71 -17.45
CA ASN A 362 15.58 8.75 -16.64
C ASN A 362 14.56 9.54 -15.81
N GLY A 363 13.30 9.41 -16.20
CA GLY A 363 12.18 10.03 -15.53
C GLY A 363 12.07 9.40 -14.15
N LEU A 364 12.70 9.99 -13.14
CA LEU A 364 12.39 9.70 -11.74
C LEU A 364 10.94 10.09 -11.41
N ASN A 365 9.99 9.29 -11.88
CA ASN A 365 8.59 9.31 -11.46
C ASN A 365 8.41 8.68 -10.08
N ASN A 366 9.46 8.72 -9.25
CA ASN A 366 9.59 7.80 -8.14
C ASN A 366 8.93 8.34 -6.89
N TRP A 367 7.61 8.21 -6.97
CA TRP A 367 6.71 7.99 -5.88
C TRP A 367 5.33 7.44 -6.31
#